data_AF-A0A350PA21-F1
#
_entry.id   AF-A0A350PA21-F1
#
_cell.length_a   1.000
_cell.length_b   1.000
_cell.length_c   1.000
_cell.angle_alpha   90.00
_cell.angle_beta   90.00
_cell.angle_gamma   90.00
#
_symmetry.space_group_name_H-M   'P 1'
#
loop_
_entity.id
_entity.type
_entity.pdbx_description
1 polymer ?
#
loop_
_entity_poly.entity_id
_entity_poly.type
_entity_poly.pdbx_seq_one_letter_code
_entity_poly.pdbx_strand_id
1 'polypeptide(L)'
;MSWQSCTVANHQQFESVTQAVDSWLSGGKMVDVKVRESARSRLDAMKALQHHWYKELSNQTGLSTTYMNAYCKLVFGVPIARESDAEFKALYDLAIKPLSQSHKIRFMAPPMSTAVTSNFNTTQMHRYLNAIKAWADSKGYRLNLNNGLYLKAIGANS
;
A
#
# COMPACT_ATOMS: atom_id res chain seq x y z
N MET A 1 6.59 -17.75 -23.69
CA MET A 1 6.41 -18.24 -22.30
C MET A 1 6.25 -17.04 -21.38
N SER A 2 5.16 -16.97 -20.62
CA SER A 2 4.91 -15.87 -19.68
C SER A 2 5.53 -16.22 -18.33
N TRP A 3 6.39 -15.36 -17.81
CA TRP A 3 7.02 -15.54 -16.50
C TRP A 3 6.11 -14.94 -15.41
N GLN A 4 5.92 -15.68 -14.32
CA GLN A 4 5.33 -15.12 -13.10
C GLN A 4 6.46 -14.88 -12.09
N SER A 5 6.65 -13.63 -11.71
CA SER A 5 7.63 -13.23 -10.69
C SER A 5 6.92 -12.69 -9.46
N CYS A 6 7.29 -13.17 -8.28
CA CYS A 6 6.87 -12.60 -7.01
C CYS A 6 8.10 -12.36 -6.12
N THR A 7 8.07 -11.29 -5.32
CA THR A 7 9.08 -11.06 -4.28
C THR A 7 8.51 -11.53 -2.96
N VAL A 8 9.27 -12.40 -2.29
CA VAL A 8 8.90 -13.00 -1.01
C VAL A 8 9.75 -12.35 0.08
N ALA A 9 9.11 -11.79 1.09
CA ALA A 9 9.77 -11.08 2.19
C ALA A 9 9.66 -11.79 3.54
N ASN A 10 8.89 -12.88 3.62
CA ASN A 10 8.70 -13.69 4.84
C ASN A 10 8.31 -15.14 4.50
N HIS A 11 8.30 -16.01 5.52
CA HIS A 11 8.04 -17.44 5.36
C HIS A 11 6.62 -17.76 4.86
N GLN A 12 5.60 -17.03 5.33
CA GLN A 12 4.21 -17.25 4.90
C GLN A 12 4.00 -16.95 3.40
N GLN A 13 4.66 -15.91 2.88
CA GLN A 13 4.67 -15.62 1.45
C GLN A 13 5.42 -16.69 0.67
N PHE A 14 6.48 -17.28 1.25
CA PHE A 14 7.20 -18.39 0.64
C PHE A 14 6.32 -19.64 0.54
N GLU A 15 5.58 -19.97 1.60
CA GLU A 15 4.61 -21.08 1.61
C GLU A 15 3.53 -20.93 0.54
N SER A 16 3.08 -19.70 0.28
CA SER A 16 2.11 -19.45 -0.80
C SER A 16 2.70 -19.76 -2.18
N VAL A 17 4.00 -19.49 -2.37
CA VAL A 17 4.71 -19.82 -3.61
C VAL A 17 4.92 -21.33 -3.71
N THR A 18 5.31 -22.01 -2.63
CA THR A 18 5.52 -23.47 -2.67
C THR A 18 4.21 -24.20 -2.97
N GLN A 19 3.08 -23.79 -2.39
CA GLN A 19 1.77 -24.35 -2.71
C GLN A 19 1.39 -24.17 -4.19
N ALA A 20 1.68 -23.00 -4.77
CA ALA A 20 1.42 -22.76 -6.19
C ALA A 20 2.28 -23.65 -7.10
N VAL A 21 3.56 -23.80 -6.77
CA VAL A 21 4.48 -24.70 -7.49
C VAL A 21 4.01 -26.15 -7.37
N ASP A 22 3.65 -26.60 -6.17
CA ASP A 22 3.20 -27.96 -5.90
C ASP A 22 1.92 -28.31 -6.66
N SER A 23 0.98 -27.35 -6.74
CA SER A 23 -0.23 -27.48 -7.57
C SER A 23 0.09 -27.68 -9.05
N TRP A 24 1.10 -26.99 -9.59
CA TRP A 24 1.50 -27.14 -10.99
C TRP A 24 2.20 -28.47 -11.25
N LEU A 25 3.09 -28.89 -10.36
CA LEU A 25 3.76 -30.18 -10.45
C LEU A 25 2.77 -31.35 -10.36
N SER A 26 1.82 -31.28 -9.42
CA SER A 26 0.74 -32.26 -9.28
C SER A 26 -0.16 -32.34 -10.53
N GLY A 27 -0.28 -31.23 -11.27
CA GLY A 27 -0.96 -31.17 -12.56
C GLY A 27 -0.13 -31.66 -13.75
N GLY A 28 1.05 -32.25 -13.53
CA GLY A 28 1.95 -32.77 -14.56
C GLY A 28 2.70 -31.70 -15.35
N LYS A 29 2.71 -30.45 -14.90
CA LYS A 29 3.44 -29.36 -15.54
C LYS A 29 4.88 -29.32 -15.03
N MET A 30 5.83 -29.05 -15.93
CA MET A 30 7.20 -28.74 -15.55
C MET A 30 7.30 -27.27 -15.14
N VAL A 31 8.02 -26.99 -14.06
CA VAL A 31 8.16 -25.64 -13.48
C VAL A 31 9.63 -25.27 -13.41
N ASP A 32 10.03 -24.20 -14.12
CA ASP A 32 11.35 -23.59 -13.98
C ASP A 32 11.35 -22.58 -12.82
N VAL A 33 12.03 -22.91 -11.72
CA VAL A 33 12.16 -22.04 -10.55
C VAL A 33 13.50 -21.31 -10.57
N LYS A 34 13.46 -19.97 -10.63
CA LYS A 34 14.65 -19.12 -10.47
C LYS A 34 14.56 -18.35 -9.15
N VAL A 35 15.47 -18.64 -8.24
CA VAL A 35 15.62 -17.91 -6.98
C VAL A 35 16.79 -16.95 -7.10
N ARG A 36 16.56 -15.68 -6.78
CA ARG A 36 17.60 -14.66 -6.68
C ARG A 36 17.42 -13.93 -5.37
N GLU A 37 18.52 -13.45 -4.81
CA GLU A 37 18.43 -12.43 -3.78
C GLU A 37 17.73 -11.20 -4.35
N SER A 38 16.73 -10.71 -3.61
CA SER A 38 16.00 -9.51 -3.98
C SER A 38 16.32 -8.41 -2.97
N ALA A 39 16.82 -7.28 -3.44
CA ALA A 39 16.88 -6.08 -2.63
C ALA A 39 15.44 -5.61 -2.39
N ARG A 40 15.08 -5.27 -1.14
CA ARG A 40 13.77 -4.64 -0.87
C ARG A 40 13.60 -3.44 -1.78
N SER A 41 12.53 -3.42 -2.56
CA SER A 41 12.26 -2.26 -3.40
C SER A 41 11.99 -1.05 -2.51
N ARG A 42 12.42 0.13 -2.95
CA ARG A 42 12.11 1.41 -2.28
C ARG A 42 10.60 1.55 -2.04
N LEU A 43 9.78 1.07 -3.00
CA LEU A 43 8.33 1.08 -2.91
C LEU A 43 7.81 0.19 -1.76
N ASP A 44 8.42 -0.98 -1.53
CA ASP A 44 8.05 -1.86 -0.42
C ASP A 44 8.39 -1.23 0.94
N ALA A 45 9.55 -0.58 1.05
CA ALA A 45 9.92 0.18 2.25
C ALA A 45 8.92 1.31 2.53
N MET A 46 8.47 2.02 1.48
CA MET A 46 7.46 3.07 1.59
C MET A 46 6.08 2.52 1.99
N LYS A 47 5.68 1.36 1.47
CA LYS A 47 4.43 0.68 1.87
C LYS A 47 4.49 0.22 3.33
N ALA A 48 5.63 -0.32 3.77
CA ALA A 48 5.84 -0.66 5.17
C ALA A 48 5.76 0.58 6.08
N LEU A 49 6.36 1.71 5.68
CA LEU A 49 6.29 2.98 6.40
C LEU A 49 4.84 3.51 6.50
N GLN A 50 4.09 3.45 5.40
CA GLN A 50 2.68 3.81 5.36
C GLN A 50 1.86 3.03 6.42
N HIS A 51 2.01 1.69 6.44
CA HIS A 51 1.30 0.85 7.40
C HIS A 51 1.71 1.13 8.85
N HIS A 52 2.99 1.45 9.08
CA HIS A 52 3.47 1.86 10.39
C HIS A 52 2.79 3.15 10.86
N TRP A 53 2.73 4.18 10.01
CA TRP A 53 2.08 5.45 10.34
C TRP A 53 0.59 5.30 10.63
N TYR A 54 -0.11 4.39 9.95
CA TYR A 54 -1.52 4.13 10.31
C TYR A 54 -1.68 3.63 11.75
N LYS A 55 -0.75 2.82 12.25
CA LYS A 55 -0.76 2.35 13.64
C LYS A 55 -0.44 3.50 14.61
N GLU A 56 0.53 4.33 14.29
CA GLU A 56 0.88 5.49 15.12
C GLU A 56 -0.25 6.52 15.21
N LEU A 57 -0.90 6.80 14.08
CA LEU A 57 -2.08 7.65 14.03
C LEU A 57 -3.24 7.04 14.82
N SER A 58 -3.44 5.73 14.69
CA SER A 58 -4.47 5.01 15.45
C SER A 58 -4.27 5.19 16.96
N ASN A 59 -3.04 5.02 17.44
CA ASN A 59 -2.69 5.20 18.85
C ASN A 59 -2.91 6.63 19.34
N GLN A 60 -2.69 7.64 18.50
CA GLN A 60 -2.80 9.06 18.90
C GLN A 60 -4.21 9.62 18.77
N THR A 61 -5.00 9.11 17.82
CA THR A 61 -6.38 9.57 17.57
C THR A 61 -7.42 8.78 18.36
N GLY A 62 -7.08 7.59 18.85
CA GLY A 62 -8.03 6.63 19.42
C GLY A 62 -8.92 5.94 18.39
N LEU A 63 -8.76 6.26 17.10
CA LEU A 63 -9.47 5.60 16.00
C LEU A 63 -8.76 4.31 15.60
N SER A 64 -9.48 3.37 15.00
CA SER A 64 -8.87 2.10 14.56
C SER A 64 -7.85 2.30 13.43
N THR A 65 -6.85 1.42 13.35
CA THR A 65 -5.86 1.44 12.26
C THR A 65 -6.52 1.29 10.89
N THR A 66 -7.60 0.49 10.81
CA THR A 66 -8.41 0.32 9.61
C THR A 66 -9.06 1.64 9.19
N TYR A 67 -9.63 2.39 10.15
CA TYR A 67 -10.20 3.70 9.88
C TYR A 67 -9.12 4.68 9.39
N MET A 68 -7.96 4.73 10.06
CA MET A 68 -6.87 5.63 9.66
C MET A 68 -6.34 5.33 8.26
N ASN A 69 -6.21 4.05 7.89
CA ASN A 69 -5.88 3.64 6.52
C ASN A 69 -6.94 4.16 5.52
N ALA A 70 -8.22 3.88 5.79
CA ALA A 70 -9.32 4.29 4.93
C ALA A 70 -9.42 5.82 4.77
N TYR A 71 -9.23 6.55 5.86
CA TYR A 71 -9.20 8.01 5.88
C TYR A 71 -8.03 8.56 5.06
N CYS A 72 -6.82 8.08 5.30
CA CYS A 72 -5.65 8.54 4.56
C CYS A 72 -5.77 8.27 3.06
N LYS A 73 -6.27 7.08 2.67
CA LYS A 73 -6.58 6.75 1.28
C LYS A 73 -7.58 7.73 0.68
N LEU A 74 -8.68 8.00 1.39
CA LEU A 74 -9.73 8.89 0.92
C LEU A 74 -9.22 10.33 0.73
N VAL A 75 -8.48 10.85 1.71
CA VAL A 75 -8.12 12.27 1.76
C VAL A 75 -6.90 12.57 0.90
N PHE A 76 -5.89 11.69 0.89
CA PHE A 76 -4.62 11.95 0.21
C PHE A 76 -4.39 11.06 -1.02
N GLY A 77 -4.86 9.81 -0.97
CA GLY A 77 -4.62 8.83 -2.03
C GLY A 77 -5.52 9.07 -3.24
N VAL A 78 -6.82 9.26 -3.00
CA VAL A 78 -7.81 9.47 -4.05
C VAL A 78 -7.47 10.66 -4.94
N PRO A 79 -7.08 11.86 -4.44
CA PRO A 79 -6.66 12.95 -5.32
C PRO A 79 -5.50 12.56 -6.25
N ILE A 80 -4.47 11.90 -5.73
CA ILE A 80 -3.30 11.46 -6.51
C ILE A 80 -3.71 10.43 -7.57
N ALA A 81 -4.58 9.47 -7.22
CA ALA A 81 -5.10 8.49 -8.16
C ALA A 81 -5.93 9.16 -9.28
N ARG A 82 -6.81 10.10 -8.92
CA ARG A 82 -7.67 10.82 -9.88
C ARG A 82 -6.87 11.69 -10.87
N GLU A 83 -5.70 12.17 -10.48
CA GLU A 83 -4.81 12.93 -11.37
C GLU A 83 -4.14 12.06 -12.44
N SER A 84 -3.90 10.79 -12.13
CA SER A 84 -3.02 9.92 -12.94
C SER A 84 -3.75 8.79 -13.65
N ASP A 85 -4.99 8.50 -13.26
CA ASP A 85 -5.83 7.44 -13.82
C ASP A 85 -7.21 8.02 -14.16
N ALA A 86 -7.44 8.24 -15.46
CA ALA A 86 -8.66 8.81 -15.98
C ALA A 86 -9.88 7.89 -15.79
N GLU A 87 -9.67 6.57 -15.86
CA GLU A 87 -10.73 5.58 -15.67
C GLU A 87 -11.14 5.51 -14.21
N PHE A 88 -10.16 5.42 -13.29
CA PHE A 88 -10.41 5.52 -11.86
C PHE A 88 -11.13 6.83 -11.51
N LYS A 89 -10.71 7.94 -12.10
CA LYS A 89 -11.35 9.24 -11.89
C LYS A 89 -12.82 9.23 -12.32
N ALA A 90 -13.13 8.72 -13.50
CA ALA A 90 -14.50 8.67 -14.01
C ALA A 90 -15.41 7.83 -13.10
N LEU A 91 -14.97 6.62 -12.75
CA LEU A 91 -15.72 5.72 -11.87
C LEU A 91 -15.89 6.31 -10.46
N TYR A 92 -14.82 6.85 -9.89
CA TYR A 92 -14.87 7.47 -8.56
C TYR A 92 -15.80 8.68 -8.53
N ASP A 93 -15.72 9.57 -9.53
CA ASP A 93 -16.51 10.79 -9.60
C ASP A 93 -18.01 10.49 -9.77
N LEU A 94 -18.35 9.43 -10.51
CA LEU A 94 -19.73 8.97 -10.69
C LEU A 94 -20.28 8.27 -9.44
N ALA A 95 -19.54 7.30 -8.88
CA ALA A 95 -20.08 6.36 -7.89
C ALA A 95 -19.80 6.76 -6.43
N ILE A 96 -18.62 7.28 -6.12
CA ILE A 96 -18.15 7.44 -4.73
C ILE A 96 -18.14 8.90 -4.29
N LYS A 97 -17.73 9.83 -5.18
CA LYS A 97 -17.63 11.26 -4.88
C LYS A 97 -18.95 11.89 -4.38
N PRO A 98 -20.16 11.53 -4.87
CA PRO A 98 -21.41 12.12 -4.38
C PRO A 98 -21.79 11.66 -2.97
N LEU A 99 -21.21 10.56 -2.48
CA LEU A 99 -21.60 9.95 -1.21
C LEU A 99 -21.16 10.79 -0.01
N SER A 100 -21.81 10.56 1.13
CA SER A 100 -21.38 11.11 2.42
C SER A 100 -19.97 10.60 2.78
N GLN A 101 -19.27 11.34 3.65
CA GLN A 101 -17.92 10.96 4.06
C GLN A 101 -17.88 9.61 4.77
N SER A 102 -18.88 9.29 5.59
CA SER A 102 -19.00 7.98 6.24
C SER A 102 -19.10 6.84 5.22
N HIS A 103 -19.89 7.01 4.15
CA HIS A 103 -19.96 6.02 3.08
C HIS A 103 -18.66 5.92 2.30
N LYS A 104 -18.02 7.04 1.96
CA LYS A 104 -16.70 7.04 1.30
C LYS A 104 -15.65 6.25 2.08
N ILE A 105 -15.61 6.40 3.41
CA ILE A 105 -14.71 5.62 4.27
C ILE A 105 -15.00 4.12 4.19
N ARG A 106 -16.28 3.70 4.12
CA ARG A 106 -16.64 2.28 3.96
C ARG A 106 -16.13 1.67 2.66
N PHE A 107 -16.09 2.43 1.56
CA PHE A 107 -15.49 1.96 0.31
C PHE A 107 -13.97 1.76 0.42
N MET A 108 -13.30 2.59 1.22
CA MET A 108 -11.84 2.51 1.41
C MET A 108 -11.41 1.44 2.44
N ALA A 109 -12.32 1.02 3.31
CA ALA A 109 -12.10 0.02 4.34
C ALA A 109 -12.51 -1.40 3.88
N PRO A 110 -12.01 -2.47 4.54
CA PRO A 110 -12.53 -3.81 4.36
C PRO A 110 -14.04 -3.89 4.65
N PRO A 111 -14.80 -4.70 3.90
CA PRO A 111 -14.33 -5.63 2.86
C PRO A 111 -14.09 -4.99 1.48
N MET A 112 -14.67 -3.83 1.18
CA MET A 112 -14.63 -3.21 -0.16
C MET A 112 -13.21 -2.87 -0.62
N SER A 113 -12.40 -2.30 0.28
CA SER A 113 -10.96 -2.04 0.11
C SER A 113 -10.57 -1.49 -1.27
N THR A 114 -11.19 -0.39 -1.72
CA THR A 114 -10.89 0.20 -3.04
C THR A 114 -9.38 0.34 -3.27
N ALA A 115 -8.94 -0.16 -4.43
CA ALA A 115 -7.55 -0.16 -4.87
C ALA A 115 -7.09 1.26 -5.23
N VAL A 116 -6.67 2.02 -4.22
CA VAL A 116 -6.13 3.39 -4.40
C VAL A 116 -4.61 3.35 -4.42
N THR A 117 -3.99 3.04 -3.28
CA THR A 117 -2.54 3.10 -3.09
C THR A 117 -1.81 1.84 -3.56
N SER A 118 -2.52 0.75 -3.90
CA SER A 118 -1.91 -0.50 -4.38
C SER A 118 -1.24 -0.32 -5.74
N ASN A 119 -1.81 0.55 -6.59
CA ASN A 119 -1.36 0.81 -7.96
C ASN A 119 -0.37 1.98 -8.06
N PHE A 120 0.05 2.54 -6.92
CA PHE A 120 0.98 3.67 -6.93
C PHE A 120 2.39 3.24 -7.33
N ASN A 121 3.00 4.01 -8.22
CA ASN A 121 4.43 4.01 -8.42
C ASN A 121 5.15 4.76 -7.28
N THR A 122 6.48 4.72 -7.28
CA THR A 122 7.33 5.33 -6.25
C THR A 122 7.08 6.83 -6.08
N THR A 123 6.90 7.58 -7.17
CA THR A 123 6.65 9.03 -7.13
C THR A 123 5.29 9.35 -6.50
N GLN A 124 4.24 8.65 -6.90
CA GLN A 124 2.90 8.80 -6.32
C GLN A 124 2.90 8.42 -4.83
N MET A 125 3.59 7.33 -4.47
CA MET A 125 3.71 6.89 -3.08
C MET A 125 4.46 7.90 -2.22
N HIS A 126 5.48 8.57 -2.78
CA HIS A 126 6.22 9.61 -2.07
C HIS A 126 5.35 10.83 -1.79
N ARG A 127 4.60 11.30 -2.80
CA ARG A 127 3.60 12.38 -2.65
C ARG A 127 2.57 12.04 -1.58
N TYR A 128 2.09 10.79 -1.58
CA TYR A 128 1.11 10.31 -0.60
C TYR A 128 1.65 10.34 0.84
N LEU A 129 2.85 9.83 1.06
CA LEU A 129 3.49 9.86 2.38
C LEU A 129 3.72 11.30 2.86
N ASN A 130 4.23 12.17 2.00
CA ASN A 130 4.44 13.58 2.36
C ASN A 130 3.13 14.29 2.73
N ALA A 131 2.04 14.00 2.02
CA ALA A 131 0.73 14.56 2.33
C ALA A 131 0.22 14.09 3.71
N ILE A 132 0.36 12.81 4.04
CA ILE A 132 0.02 12.30 5.38
C ILE A 132 0.87 13.00 6.45
N LYS A 133 2.18 13.10 6.23
CA LYS A 133 3.10 13.69 7.21
C LYS A 133 2.77 15.16 7.47
N ALA A 134 2.58 15.95 6.40
CA ALA A 134 2.22 17.36 6.51
C ALA A 134 0.88 17.55 7.24
N TRP A 135 -0.12 16.70 6.95
CA TRP A 135 -1.39 16.73 7.67
C TRP A 135 -1.22 16.34 9.14
N ALA A 136 -0.48 15.26 9.44
CA ALA A 136 -0.24 14.81 10.81
C ALA A 136 0.44 15.90 11.63
N ASP A 137 1.47 16.55 11.07
CA ASP A 137 2.18 17.66 11.69
C ASP A 137 1.25 18.85 11.95
N SER A 138 0.39 19.21 10.99
CA SER A 138 -0.62 20.27 11.17
C SER A 138 -1.64 19.98 12.28
N LYS A 139 -1.83 18.70 12.62
CA LYS A 139 -2.70 18.24 13.71
C LYS A 139 -1.96 17.98 15.02
N GLY A 140 -0.64 18.14 15.04
CA GLY A 140 0.20 17.85 16.21
C GLY A 140 0.46 16.36 16.46
N TYR A 141 0.15 15.49 15.50
CA TYR A 141 0.47 14.06 15.59
C TYR A 141 1.93 13.81 15.25
N ARG A 142 2.59 12.97 16.04
CA ARG A 142 3.99 12.58 15.85
C ARG A 142 4.04 11.27 15.09
N LEU A 143 4.55 11.32 13.86
CA LEU A 143 4.85 10.12 13.08
C LEU A 143 6.34 9.83 13.20
N ASN A 144 6.70 8.71 13.84
CA ASN A 144 8.09 8.35 13.96
C ASN A 144 8.61 7.83 12.63
N LEU A 145 9.85 8.21 12.37
CA LEU A 145 10.66 7.61 11.35
C LEU A 145 11.33 6.44 12.04
N ASN A 146 10.85 5.21 11.81
CA ASN A 146 11.75 4.09 12.05
C ASN A 146 12.94 4.33 11.10
N ASN A 147 14.09 4.77 11.65
CA ASN A 147 15.21 5.30 10.86
C ASN A 147 15.60 4.36 9.71
N GLY A 148 15.54 3.04 9.93
CA GLY A 148 15.83 2.05 8.89
C GLY A 148 14.79 1.98 7.76
N LEU A 149 13.52 2.28 8.03
CA LEU A 149 12.46 2.32 7.01
C LEU A 149 12.44 3.66 6.27
N TYR A 150 12.66 4.76 6.98
CA TYR A 150 12.65 6.10 6.37
C TYR A 150 13.83 6.33 5.44
N LEU A 151 15.07 6.00 5.88
CA LEU A 151 16.27 6.13 5.04
C LEU A 151 16.12 5.31 3.75
N LYS A 152 15.62 4.08 3.86
CA LYS A 152 15.30 3.22 2.70
C LYS A 152 14.17 3.78 1.83
N ALA A 153 13.15 4.39 2.42
CA ALA A 153 12.02 4.99 1.69
C ALA A 153 12.41 6.27 0.92
N ILE A 154 13.33 7.07 1.45
CA ILE A 154 13.83 8.30 0.79
C ILE A 154 15.00 8.03 -0.17
N GLY A 155 15.58 6.82 -0.15
CA GLY A 155 16.70 6.43 -1.01
C GLY A 155 18.07 6.88 -0.47
N ALA A 156 18.16 7.21 0.82
CA ALA A 156 19.44 7.41 1.49
C ALA A 156 20.00 6.04 1.87
N ASN A 157 21.04 5.59 1.16
CA ASN A 157 21.78 4.39 1.54
C ASN A 157 22.41 4.61 2.93
N SER A 158 22.09 3.72 3.87
CA SER A 158 22.96 3.39 5.00
C SER A 158 23.97 2.35 4.55
#